data_AF-A0A2S4PNV7-F1
#
_entry.id   AF-A0A2S4PNV7-F1
#
_cell.length_a   1.000
_cell.length_b   1.000
_cell.length_c   1.000
_cell.angle_alpha   90.00
_cell.angle_beta   90.00
_cell.angle_gamma   90.00
#
_symmetry.space_group_name_H-M   'P 1'
#
loop_
_entity.id
_entity.type
_entity.pdbx_description
1 polymer ?
#
loop_
_entity_poly.entity_id
_entity_poly.type
_entity_poly.pdbx_seq_one_letter_code
_entity_poly.pdbx_strand_id
1 'polypeptide(L)'
;MIVRLANNRFAKCWRVDSQRSEASIYSVEGSNGYECGSEFILDSTIIEFARIARENLNNGNYYPLRYRGNLYNENLGYKIWPIYHIILALHRTPTAPRTGTFFIVINSTGQLRDVIARTSKNNHIRCMRASKHPDADQLSKTFAKTPRFGYICHDVFYDDNYLQRVSQIVQSKATKQPKSFFRHHDGAPFYSPCILWPLNTNGISLKVNPEDKNLLALAPDFSVMHIVIEDEKNLIPCEKVVVPGDRDRNIYRITSDIFSHKELALSTGIVSKKRKFFSYLT
;
A
#
# COMPACT_ATOMS: atom_id res chain seq x y z
N MET A 1 -21.81 -2.09 -22.38
CA MET A 1 -21.27 -3.46 -22.25
C MET A 1 -20.89 -3.71 -20.80
N ILE A 2 -21.07 -4.91 -20.26
CA ILE A 2 -20.62 -5.28 -18.91
C ILE A 2 -19.57 -6.38 -19.03
N VAL A 3 -18.46 -6.24 -18.33
CA VAL A 3 -17.34 -7.20 -18.37
C VAL A 3 -17.02 -7.68 -16.95
N ARG A 4 -16.75 -8.98 -16.81
CA ARG A 4 -16.32 -9.58 -15.54
C ARG A 4 -14.79 -9.47 -15.38
N LEU A 5 -14.35 -8.84 -14.29
CA LEU A 5 -12.96 -8.64 -13.90
C LEU A 5 -12.34 -9.89 -13.28
N ALA A 6 -11.01 -9.93 -13.18
CA ALA A 6 -10.26 -11.03 -12.59
C ALA A 6 -10.56 -11.27 -11.09
N ASN A 7 -10.99 -10.23 -10.37
CA ASN A 7 -11.46 -10.32 -8.97
C ASN A 7 -12.95 -10.72 -8.84
N ASN A 8 -13.58 -11.27 -9.90
CA ASN A 8 -15.00 -11.61 -9.95
C ASN A 8 -15.98 -10.45 -9.79
N ARG A 9 -15.53 -9.20 -9.84
CA ARG A 9 -16.40 -8.02 -9.92
C ARG A 9 -16.75 -7.71 -11.38
N PHE A 10 -17.66 -6.77 -11.58
CA PHE A 10 -18.09 -6.33 -12.90
C PHE A 10 -17.68 -4.88 -13.15
N ALA A 11 -17.42 -4.56 -14.41
CA ALA A 11 -17.15 -3.21 -14.88
C ALA A 11 -18.15 -2.86 -15.98
N LYS A 12 -18.70 -1.65 -15.92
CA LYS A 12 -19.45 -1.05 -17.02
C LYS A 12 -18.45 -0.47 -18.02
N CYS A 13 -18.59 -0.85 -19.27
CA CYS A 13 -17.69 -0.43 -20.36
C CYS A 13 -18.50 0.18 -21.49
N TRP A 14 -17.98 1.27 -22.06
CA TRP A 14 -18.38 1.77 -23.37
C TRP A 14 -17.46 1.21 -24.46
N ARG A 15 -17.98 1.07 -25.68
CA ARG A 15 -17.17 0.76 -26.84
C ARG A 15 -16.57 2.06 -27.36
N VAL A 16 -15.30 2.04 -27.73
CA VAL A 16 -14.64 3.18 -28.40
C VAL A 16 -14.36 2.73 -29.83
N ASP A 17 -15.07 3.31 -30.79
CA ASP A 17 -15.09 2.81 -32.18
C ASP A 17 -13.84 3.17 -32.99
N SER A 18 -13.01 4.09 -32.52
CA SER A 18 -11.68 4.36 -33.06
C SER A 18 -10.61 4.16 -32.00
N GLN A 19 -9.56 3.41 -32.35
CA GLN A 19 -8.33 3.31 -31.58
C GLN A 19 -7.66 4.69 -31.60
N ARG A 20 -8.19 5.65 -30.83
CA ARG A 20 -7.58 6.97 -30.69
C ARG A 20 -6.14 6.76 -30.24
N SER A 21 -5.23 7.50 -30.87
CA SER A 21 -3.82 7.53 -30.52
C SER A 21 -3.69 7.66 -29.01
N GLU A 22 -2.70 6.96 -28.45
CA GLU A 22 -2.52 6.75 -27.01
C GLU A 22 -2.63 8.03 -26.17
N ALA A 23 -2.43 9.20 -26.80
CA ALA A 23 -2.41 10.54 -26.23
C ALA A 23 -3.75 11.32 -26.14
N SER A 24 -4.92 10.78 -26.52
CA SER A 24 -6.15 11.62 -26.65
C SER A 24 -7.31 11.36 -25.69
N ILE A 25 -7.13 10.53 -24.64
CA ILE A 25 -8.12 10.40 -23.53
C ILE A 25 -7.66 11.23 -22.32
N TYR A 26 -6.58 12.02 -22.46
CA TYR A 26 -5.96 12.82 -21.42
C TYR A 26 -6.70 14.13 -21.14
N SER A 27 -6.67 14.49 -19.85
CA SER A 27 -7.25 15.68 -19.21
C SER A 27 -8.75 15.87 -19.42
N VAL A 28 -9.56 15.04 -18.77
CA VAL A 28 -10.77 15.62 -18.16
C VAL A 28 -10.23 16.62 -17.14
N GLU A 29 -10.34 17.91 -17.47
CA GLU A 29 -9.93 18.99 -16.58
C GLU A 29 -10.65 18.79 -15.24
N GLY A 30 -9.89 18.74 -14.15
CA GLY A 30 -10.42 18.41 -12.82
C GLY A 30 -10.52 16.91 -12.48
N SER A 31 -10.07 15.99 -13.34
CA SER A 31 -9.91 14.56 -12.96
C SER A 31 -8.83 14.40 -11.88
N ASN A 32 -9.14 13.62 -10.86
CA ASN A 32 -8.25 13.34 -9.73
C ASN A 32 -7.98 11.85 -9.54
N GLY A 33 -8.36 11.01 -10.52
CA GLY A 33 -8.14 9.58 -10.47
C GLY A 33 -8.67 8.82 -11.67
N TYR A 34 -8.81 7.51 -11.48
CA TYR A 34 -9.26 6.53 -12.46
C TYR A 34 -10.39 5.68 -11.90
N GLU A 35 -11.45 5.52 -12.68
CA GLU A 35 -12.51 4.56 -12.43
C GLU A 35 -12.22 3.25 -13.16
N CYS A 36 -12.02 2.18 -12.38
CA CYS A 36 -11.70 0.84 -12.83
C CYS A 36 -12.80 -0.14 -12.38
N GLY A 37 -13.93 -0.15 -13.08
CA GLY A 37 -15.10 -0.93 -12.66
C GLY A 37 -15.79 -0.32 -11.46
N SER A 38 -15.77 -0.98 -10.30
CA SER A 38 -16.35 -0.44 -9.06
C SER A 38 -15.34 0.31 -8.19
N GLU A 39 -14.07 0.36 -8.59
CA GLU A 39 -13.00 0.98 -7.81
C GLU A 39 -12.58 2.32 -8.40
N PHE A 40 -12.32 3.28 -7.52
CA PHE A 40 -11.77 4.59 -7.87
C PHE A 40 -10.35 4.69 -7.30
N ILE A 41 -9.37 4.92 -8.18
CA ILE A 41 -7.95 4.96 -7.85
C ILE A 41 -7.45 6.39 -8.00
N LEU A 42 -7.01 6.99 -6.89
CA LEU A 42 -6.55 8.38 -6.85
C LEU A 42 -5.23 8.58 -7.61
N ASP A 43 -5.04 9.79 -8.15
CA ASP A 43 -3.80 10.17 -8.83
C ASP A 43 -2.57 10.07 -7.93
N SER A 44 -2.70 10.41 -6.64
CA SER A 44 -1.62 10.23 -5.66
C SER A 44 -1.16 8.77 -5.58
N THR A 45 -2.11 7.83 -5.62
CA THR A 45 -1.83 6.40 -5.65
C THR A 45 -1.11 6.04 -6.94
N ILE A 46 -1.64 6.45 -8.10
CA ILE A 46 -1.03 6.15 -9.40
C ILE A 46 0.40 6.69 -9.51
N ILE A 47 0.64 7.92 -9.06
CA ILE A 47 1.97 8.55 -9.05
C ILE A 47 2.94 7.74 -8.21
N GLU A 48 2.54 7.33 -7.00
CA GLU A 48 3.39 6.56 -6.11
C GLU A 48 3.72 5.18 -6.70
N PHE A 49 2.73 4.47 -7.24
CA PHE A 49 2.97 3.19 -7.89
C PHE A 49 3.83 3.32 -9.16
N ALA A 50 3.70 4.41 -9.91
CA ALA A 50 4.54 4.69 -11.08
C ALA A 50 6.00 4.97 -10.68
N ARG A 51 6.22 5.67 -9.57
CA ARG A 51 7.55 5.89 -8.99
C ARG A 51 8.20 4.55 -8.62
N ILE A 52 7.49 3.70 -7.88
CA ILE A 52 7.97 2.37 -7.48
C ILE A 52 8.26 1.50 -8.71
N ALA A 53 7.37 1.51 -9.71
CA ALA A 53 7.56 0.71 -10.92
C ALA A 53 8.80 1.16 -11.71
N ARG A 54 9.06 2.46 -11.77
CA ARG A 54 10.26 3.04 -12.42
C ARG A 54 11.54 2.59 -11.73
N GLU A 55 11.57 2.65 -10.39
CA GLU A 55 12.70 2.20 -9.58
C GLU A 55 13.03 0.71 -9.78
N ASN A 56 12.07 -0.07 -10.27
CA ASN A 56 12.20 -1.52 -10.46
C ASN A 56 12.41 -1.97 -11.91
N LEU A 57 12.50 -1.06 -12.89
CA LEU A 57 12.57 -1.39 -14.31
C LEU A 57 13.69 -2.38 -14.70
N ASN A 58 14.80 -2.34 -13.97
CA ASN A 58 16.04 -3.08 -14.27
C ASN A 58 16.53 -3.97 -13.12
N ASN A 59 15.74 -4.13 -12.04
CA ASN A 59 16.23 -4.77 -10.81
C ASN A 59 16.18 -6.32 -10.84
N GLY A 60 15.90 -6.92 -12.01
CA GLY A 60 15.70 -8.37 -12.14
C GLY A 60 14.48 -8.89 -11.36
N ASN A 61 13.59 -7.98 -10.94
CA ASN A 61 12.35 -8.31 -10.25
C ASN A 61 11.29 -8.80 -11.27
N TYR A 62 10.30 -9.57 -10.79
CA TYR A 62 9.27 -10.11 -11.69
C TYR A 62 8.45 -9.00 -12.34
N TYR A 63 8.19 -7.90 -11.62
CA TYR A 63 7.62 -6.69 -12.20
C TYR A 63 8.69 -5.58 -12.29
N PRO A 64 8.51 -4.61 -13.21
CA PRO A 64 7.39 -4.50 -14.17
C PRO A 64 7.47 -5.53 -15.30
N LEU A 65 6.33 -6.17 -15.60
CA LEU A 65 6.23 -7.23 -16.62
C LEU A 65 5.98 -6.63 -17.99
N ARG A 66 6.52 -7.20 -19.06
CA ARG A 66 6.13 -6.84 -20.43
C ARG A 66 4.62 -7.02 -20.60
N TYR A 67 3.96 -5.99 -21.12
CA TYR A 67 2.54 -6.04 -21.45
C TYR A 67 2.30 -7.06 -22.55
N ARG A 68 1.33 -7.95 -22.34
CA ARG A 68 0.78 -8.87 -23.33
C ARG A 68 -0.74 -8.79 -23.24
N GLY A 69 -1.40 -8.37 -24.32
CA GLY A 69 -2.85 -8.20 -24.32
C GLY A 69 -3.38 -7.44 -25.53
N ASN A 70 -4.67 -7.13 -25.48
CA ASN A 70 -5.45 -6.61 -26.60
C ASN A 70 -5.45 -5.08 -26.76
N LEU A 71 -4.80 -4.31 -25.87
CA LEU A 71 -4.93 -2.85 -25.85
C LEU A 71 -3.79 -2.11 -26.58
N TYR A 72 -2.60 -2.69 -26.64
CA TYR A 72 -1.40 -2.06 -27.18
C TYR A 72 -0.61 -3.07 -28.02
N ASN A 73 0.10 -2.58 -29.02
CA ASN A 73 1.01 -3.40 -29.82
C ASN A 73 2.21 -3.83 -28.97
N GLU A 74 2.58 -5.11 -29.02
CA GLU A 74 3.71 -5.66 -28.24
C GLU A 74 5.06 -5.01 -28.58
N ASN A 75 5.19 -4.41 -29.77
CA ASN A 75 6.40 -3.73 -30.23
C ASN A 75 6.65 -2.39 -29.53
N LEU A 76 5.64 -1.82 -28.87
CA LEU A 76 5.79 -0.58 -28.09
C LEU A 76 6.60 -0.76 -26.80
N GLY A 77 6.89 -2.02 -26.42
CA GLY A 77 7.74 -2.33 -25.27
C GLY A 77 7.13 -1.92 -23.93
N TYR A 78 5.82 -1.72 -23.87
CA TYR A 78 5.14 -1.36 -22.63
C TYR A 78 5.27 -2.43 -21.58
N LYS A 79 5.32 -1.98 -20.33
CA LYS A 79 5.34 -2.82 -19.16
C LYS A 79 4.18 -2.47 -18.24
N ILE A 80 3.75 -3.42 -17.43
CA ILE A 80 2.68 -3.25 -16.45
C ILE A 80 3.19 -3.48 -15.04
N TRP A 81 2.57 -2.81 -14.07
CA TRP A 81 2.84 -2.96 -12.64
C TRP A 81 1.52 -3.01 -11.86
N PRO A 82 1.33 -3.98 -10.94
CA PRO A 82 0.05 -4.17 -10.27
C PRO A 82 -0.20 -3.08 -9.21
N ILE A 83 -1.45 -2.64 -9.12
CA ILE A 83 -1.93 -1.74 -8.09
C ILE A 83 -2.49 -2.62 -6.95
N TYR A 84 -2.15 -2.29 -5.70
CA TYR A 84 -2.50 -3.02 -4.46
C TYR A 84 -1.85 -4.39 -4.22
N HIS A 85 -1.06 -4.91 -5.15
CA HIS A 85 -0.31 -6.16 -4.97
C HIS A 85 1.20 -5.94 -5.01
N ILE A 86 1.68 -4.93 -4.27
CA ILE A 86 3.12 -4.66 -4.17
C ILE A 86 3.86 -5.92 -3.69
N ILE A 87 3.25 -6.70 -2.79
CA ILE A 87 3.77 -7.96 -2.24
C ILE A 87 4.07 -9.01 -3.34
N LEU A 88 3.39 -8.93 -4.49
CA LEU A 88 3.64 -9.84 -5.61
C LEU A 88 4.64 -9.26 -6.62
N ALA A 89 4.99 -7.98 -6.49
CA ALA A 89 5.76 -7.24 -7.47
C ALA A 89 7.29 -7.40 -7.32
N LEU A 90 7.81 -7.51 -6.09
CA LEU A 90 9.27 -7.67 -5.87
C LEU A 90 9.74 -9.11 -5.68
N HIS A 91 8.86 -10.11 -5.78
CA HIS A 91 9.31 -11.49 -5.83
C HIS A 91 9.97 -11.77 -7.18
N ARG A 92 11.17 -12.36 -7.22
CA ARG A 92 11.79 -12.82 -8.48
C ARG A 92 11.00 -13.95 -9.16
N THR A 93 10.31 -14.78 -8.38
CA THR A 93 9.46 -15.86 -8.87
C THR A 93 8.19 -15.95 -8.02
N PRO A 94 7.01 -15.55 -8.53
CA PRO A 94 5.78 -15.68 -7.76
C PRO A 94 5.39 -17.15 -7.60
N THR A 95 5.28 -17.63 -6.35
CA THR A 95 4.92 -19.01 -5.99
C THR A 95 3.47 -19.37 -6.33
N ALA A 96 2.63 -18.37 -6.56
CA ALA A 96 1.33 -18.51 -7.21
C ALA A 96 1.02 -17.19 -7.90
N PRO A 97 0.60 -17.17 -9.18
CA PRO A 97 0.20 -15.96 -9.85
C PRO A 97 -1.16 -15.53 -9.32
N ARG A 98 -1.21 -14.92 -8.12
CA ARG A 98 -2.33 -14.05 -7.77
C ARG A 98 -2.20 -12.82 -8.68
N THR A 99 -2.79 -12.92 -9.86
CA THR A 99 -2.73 -11.88 -10.86
C THR A 99 -3.49 -10.68 -10.34
N GLY A 100 -2.80 -9.55 -10.15
CA GLY A 100 -3.46 -8.30 -9.80
C GLY A 100 -4.62 -8.02 -10.75
N THR A 101 -5.64 -7.32 -10.27
CA THR A 101 -6.77 -6.93 -11.14
C THR A 101 -6.48 -5.62 -11.85
N PHE A 102 -5.86 -4.67 -11.16
CA PHE A 102 -5.58 -3.34 -11.69
C PHE A 102 -4.07 -3.16 -11.87
N PHE A 103 -3.68 -2.50 -12.96
CA PHE A 103 -2.29 -2.28 -13.30
C PHE A 103 -2.10 -0.86 -13.82
N ILE A 104 -0.96 -0.25 -13.50
CA ILE A 104 -0.45 0.87 -14.28
C ILE A 104 0.31 0.33 -15.50
N VAL A 105 0.25 1.06 -16.61
CA VAL A 105 1.02 0.82 -17.82
C VAL A 105 2.10 1.88 -17.89
N ILE A 106 3.35 1.46 -18.05
CA ILE A 106 4.50 2.34 -18.21
C ILE A 106 5.25 2.01 -19.50
N ASN A 107 5.87 3.03 -20.10
CA ASN A 107 6.77 2.83 -21.23
C ASN A 107 8.17 2.38 -20.76
N SER A 108 9.09 2.18 -21.70
CA SER A 108 10.48 1.80 -21.43
C SER A 108 11.26 2.79 -20.56
N THR A 109 10.85 4.07 -20.52
CA THR A 109 11.46 5.10 -19.68
C THR A 109 10.81 5.25 -18.30
N GLY A 110 9.78 4.43 -17.99
CA GLY A 110 9.06 4.49 -16.72
C GLY A 110 8.11 5.68 -16.60
N GLN A 111 7.69 6.26 -17.73
CA GLN A 111 6.59 7.22 -17.78
C GLN A 111 5.27 6.47 -17.79
N LEU A 112 4.32 6.96 -16.98
CA LEU A 112 2.95 6.46 -16.96
C LEU A 112 2.28 6.70 -18.32
N ARG A 113 1.67 5.65 -18.86
CA ARG A 113 0.84 5.70 -20.08
C ARG A 113 -0.64 5.53 -19.75
N ASP A 114 -1.00 4.56 -18.92
CA ASP A 114 -2.42 4.25 -18.68
C ASP A 114 -2.63 3.51 -17.35
N VAL A 115 -3.89 3.32 -16.99
CA VAL A 115 -4.34 2.42 -15.93
C VAL A 115 -5.32 1.42 -16.55
N ILE A 116 -5.05 0.13 -16.38
CA ILE A 116 -5.83 -0.94 -17.01
C ILE A 116 -6.32 -1.94 -15.96
N ALA A 117 -7.46 -2.57 -16.26
CA ALA A 117 -8.00 -3.67 -15.47
C ALA A 117 -7.96 -4.97 -16.27
N ARG A 118 -7.57 -6.06 -15.60
CA ARG A 118 -7.59 -7.41 -16.14
C ARG A 118 -8.97 -8.03 -15.98
N THR A 119 -9.43 -8.62 -17.07
CA THR A 119 -10.70 -9.35 -17.17
C THR A 119 -10.52 -10.82 -16.77
N SER A 120 -11.62 -11.49 -16.44
CA SER A 120 -11.65 -12.95 -16.18
C SER A 120 -11.14 -13.81 -17.35
N LYS A 121 -11.15 -13.27 -18.58
CA LYS A 121 -10.62 -13.93 -19.79
C LYS A 121 -9.13 -13.59 -20.04
N ASN A 122 -8.43 -13.01 -19.06
CA ASN A 122 -7.04 -12.57 -19.16
C ASN A 122 -6.77 -11.49 -20.24
N ASN A 123 -7.82 -10.88 -20.78
CA ASN A 123 -7.74 -9.64 -21.58
C ASN A 123 -7.71 -8.42 -20.66
N HIS A 124 -7.43 -7.25 -21.22
CA HIS A 124 -7.39 -5.99 -20.49
C HIS A 124 -8.40 -4.98 -21.04
N ILE A 125 -8.93 -4.14 -20.14
CA ILE A 125 -9.74 -2.96 -20.45
C ILE A 125 -9.06 -1.73 -19.86
N ARG A 126 -9.21 -0.56 -20.49
CA ARG A 126 -8.71 0.71 -19.95
C ARG A 126 -9.64 1.20 -18.84
N CYS A 127 -9.06 1.76 -17.79
CA CYS A 127 -9.81 2.52 -16.80
C CYS A 127 -10.07 3.93 -17.32
N MET A 128 -11.12 4.57 -16.82
CA MET A 128 -11.54 5.89 -17.28
C MET A 128 -10.99 6.95 -16.34
N ARG A 129 -10.45 8.06 -16.85
CA ARG A 129 -10.19 9.24 -16.01
C ARG A 129 -11.53 9.71 -15.46
N ALA A 130 -11.59 9.92 -14.15
CA ALA A 130 -12.79 10.40 -13.50
C ALA A 130 -12.43 11.39 -12.38
N SER A 131 -13.36 12.30 -12.12
CA SER A 131 -13.33 13.17 -10.96
C SER A 131 -14.25 12.55 -9.91
N LYS A 132 -13.68 12.20 -8.76
CA LYS A 132 -14.48 11.92 -7.58
C LYS A 132 -14.27 13.10 -6.65
N HIS A 133 -15.26 13.99 -6.57
CA HIS A 133 -15.25 14.99 -5.51
C HIS A 133 -15.16 14.23 -4.19
N PRO A 134 -14.20 14.57 -3.31
CA PRO A 134 -14.31 14.13 -1.94
C PRO A 134 -15.67 14.65 -1.48
N ASP A 135 -16.57 13.78 -1.03
CA ASP A 135 -17.82 14.21 -0.43
C ASP A 135 -17.53 15.37 0.53
N ALA A 136 -18.40 16.38 0.62
CA ALA A 136 -18.17 17.48 1.56
C ALA A 136 -17.99 16.98 3.01
N ASP A 137 -18.55 15.81 3.30
CA ASP A 137 -18.41 15.05 4.55
C ASP A 137 -17.08 14.26 4.67
N GLN A 138 -16.38 14.08 3.55
CA GLN A 138 -14.98 13.68 3.48
C GLN A 138 -14.05 14.88 3.64
N LEU A 139 -14.36 16.08 3.13
CA LEU A 139 -13.50 17.26 3.29
C LEU A 139 -13.28 17.68 4.76
N SER A 140 -14.29 17.51 5.62
CA SER A 140 -14.15 17.65 7.09
C SER A 140 -13.26 16.55 7.71
N LYS A 141 -13.20 15.36 7.09
CA LYS A 141 -12.27 14.26 7.42
C LYS A 141 -10.90 14.37 6.73
N THR A 142 -10.78 15.17 5.66
CA THR A 142 -9.55 15.31 4.85
C THR A 142 -8.54 16.23 5.53
N PHE A 143 -8.97 17.15 6.41
CA PHE A 143 -8.04 18.01 7.17
C PHE A 143 -7.69 17.46 8.56
N ALA A 144 -8.52 16.59 9.13
CA ALA A 144 -8.15 15.80 10.29
C ALA A 144 -7.59 14.45 9.82
N LYS A 145 -6.34 14.47 9.33
CA LYS A 145 -5.55 13.26 9.01
C LYS A 145 -5.79 12.22 10.10
N THR A 146 -6.50 11.15 9.75
CA THR A 146 -6.90 10.15 10.76
C THR A 146 -5.61 9.58 11.37
N PRO A 147 -5.46 9.66 12.69
CA PRO A 147 -4.30 9.08 13.36
C PRO A 147 -4.18 7.61 12.97
N ARG A 148 -2.97 7.20 12.62
CA ARG A 148 -2.68 5.81 12.24
C ARG A 148 -2.12 5.09 13.44
N PHE A 149 -2.69 3.93 13.71
CA PHE A 149 -2.26 3.04 14.77
C PHE A 149 -1.39 1.94 14.18
N GLY A 150 -0.36 1.56 14.92
CA GLY A 150 0.57 0.54 14.44
C GLY A 150 1.73 0.35 15.39
N TYR A 151 2.79 -0.25 14.88
CA TYR A 151 4.00 -0.56 15.63
C TYR A 151 5.23 0.01 14.92
N ILE A 152 6.17 0.58 15.67
CA ILE A 152 7.50 0.97 15.18
C ILE A 152 8.51 -0.06 15.68
N CYS A 153 9.19 -0.69 14.71
CA CYS A 153 10.35 -1.54 14.96
C CYS A 153 11.57 -0.84 14.37
N HIS A 154 12.48 -0.36 15.21
CA HIS A 154 13.57 0.53 14.80
C HIS A 154 13.04 1.75 14.03
N ASP A 155 13.27 1.81 12.72
CA ASP A 155 12.84 2.88 11.82
C ASP A 155 11.64 2.49 10.97
N VAL A 156 11.04 1.31 11.14
CA VAL A 156 9.95 0.82 10.28
C VAL A 156 8.61 0.88 11.01
N PHE A 157 7.67 1.67 10.46
CA PHE A 157 6.27 1.68 10.92
C PHE A 157 5.43 0.62 10.20
N TYR A 158 4.68 -0.15 10.97
CA TYR A 158 3.74 -1.15 10.49
C TYR A 158 2.31 -0.77 10.89
N ASP A 159 1.49 -0.41 9.91
CA ASP A 159 0.11 0.01 10.13
C ASP A 159 -0.82 -1.15 10.54
N ASP A 160 -1.75 -0.90 11.45
CA ASP A 160 -2.71 -1.91 11.93
C ASP A 160 -3.54 -2.52 10.79
N ASN A 161 -3.93 -1.75 9.77
CA ASN A 161 -4.64 -2.32 8.62
C ASN A 161 -3.75 -3.25 7.78
N TYR A 162 -2.45 -2.96 7.72
CA TYR A 162 -1.49 -3.89 7.12
C TYR A 162 -1.39 -5.17 7.93
N LEU A 163 -1.20 -5.07 9.24
CA LEU A 163 -1.09 -6.23 10.13
C LEU A 163 -2.35 -7.09 10.10
N GLN A 164 -3.53 -6.47 10.05
CA GLN A 164 -4.80 -7.19 9.93
C GLN A 164 -4.91 -7.98 8.62
N ARG A 165 -4.46 -7.41 7.50
CA ARG A 165 -4.39 -8.13 6.21
C ARG A 165 -3.40 -9.29 6.26
N VAL A 166 -2.25 -9.10 6.91
CA VAL A 166 -1.28 -10.18 7.10
C VAL A 166 -1.89 -11.29 7.95
N SER A 167 -2.53 -10.98 9.08
CA SER A 167 -3.26 -11.93 9.93
C SER A 167 -4.26 -12.78 9.12
N GLN A 168 -5.10 -12.15 8.29
CA GLN A 168 -6.05 -12.87 7.43
C GLN A 168 -5.35 -13.83 6.45
N ILE A 169 -4.20 -13.43 5.90
CA ILE A 169 -3.39 -14.31 5.04
C ILE A 169 -2.88 -15.52 5.84
N VAL A 170 -2.36 -15.30 7.05
CA VAL A 170 -1.88 -16.37 7.95
C VAL A 170 -3.01 -17.33 8.28
N GLN A 171 -4.17 -16.82 8.71
CA GLN A 171 -5.36 -17.61 9.00
C GLN A 171 -5.80 -18.45 7.79
N SER A 172 -5.84 -17.86 6.60
CA SER A 172 -6.20 -18.56 5.36
C SER A 172 -5.23 -19.67 4.96
N LYS A 173 -3.96 -19.59 5.41
CA LYS A 173 -2.95 -20.62 5.19
C LYS A 173 -3.03 -21.72 6.25
N ALA A 174 -3.32 -21.35 7.50
CA ALA A 174 -3.42 -22.31 8.60
C ALA A 174 -4.53 -23.35 8.39
N THR A 175 -5.59 -22.98 7.67
CA THR A 175 -6.66 -23.91 7.29
C THR A 175 -6.26 -24.89 6.18
N LYS A 176 -5.18 -24.63 5.45
CA LYS A 176 -4.77 -25.39 4.26
C LYS A 176 -3.45 -26.13 4.41
N GLN A 177 -2.60 -25.72 5.35
CA GLN A 177 -1.24 -26.23 5.51
C GLN A 177 -1.07 -27.00 6.83
N PRO A 178 -0.11 -27.95 6.90
CA PRO A 178 0.22 -28.63 8.14
C PRO A 178 0.65 -27.65 9.24
N LYS A 179 0.33 -27.99 10.50
CA LYS A 179 0.68 -27.16 11.68
C LYS A 179 2.19 -26.87 11.80
N SER A 180 3.05 -27.73 11.25
CA SER A 180 4.51 -27.58 11.28
C SER A 180 5.03 -26.34 10.54
N PHE A 181 4.20 -25.66 9.74
CA PHE A 181 4.60 -24.45 9.03
C PHE A 181 4.65 -23.20 9.93
N PHE A 182 4.01 -23.25 11.10
CA PHE A 182 3.90 -22.11 12.00
C PHE A 182 4.90 -22.23 13.14
N ARG A 183 5.62 -21.13 13.44
CA ARG A 183 6.49 -21.07 14.61
C ARG A 183 5.64 -20.73 15.83
N HIS A 184 5.42 -21.71 16.68
CA HIS A 184 4.74 -21.51 17.95
C HIS A 184 5.72 -20.97 18.99
N HIS A 185 5.23 -20.08 19.84
CA HIS A 185 5.99 -19.52 20.95
C HIS A 185 5.10 -19.48 22.20
N ASP A 186 5.66 -19.89 23.33
CA ASP A 186 5.00 -19.84 24.63
C ASP A 186 6.04 -19.42 25.68
N GLY A 187 5.94 -18.17 26.12
CA GLY A 187 6.92 -17.57 27.03
C GLY A 187 7.05 -16.06 26.86
N ALA A 188 8.08 -15.48 27.48
CA ALA A 188 8.38 -14.05 27.37
C ALA A 188 8.58 -13.63 25.90
N PRO A 189 8.15 -12.41 25.50
CA PRO A 189 7.58 -11.35 26.33
C PRO A 189 6.06 -11.45 26.54
N PHE A 190 5.38 -12.44 25.97
CA PHE A 190 3.90 -12.47 25.93
C PHE A 190 3.24 -13.27 27.04
N TYR A 191 3.97 -14.24 27.61
CA TYR A 191 3.47 -15.16 28.64
C TYR A 191 2.13 -15.81 28.27
N SER A 192 1.89 -15.99 26.97
CA SER A 192 0.70 -16.60 26.39
C SER A 192 1.08 -17.26 25.06
N PRO A 193 0.47 -18.41 24.70
CA PRO A 193 0.76 -19.09 23.45
C PRO A 193 0.45 -18.21 22.23
N CYS A 194 1.40 -18.07 21.33
CA CYS A 194 1.24 -17.29 20.12
C CYS A 194 1.89 -17.96 18.90
N ILE A 195 1.53 -17.47 17.72
CA ILE A 195 2.08 -17.83 16.42
C ILE A 195 2.97 -16.68 15.96
N LEU A 196 4.23 -16.97 15.69
CA LEU A 196 5.17 -16.02 15.10
C LEU A 196 5.18 -16.17 13.59
N TRP A 197 4.96 -15.05 12.90
CA TRP A 197 4.94 -14.98 11.44
C TRP A 197 5.91 -13.92 10.92
N PRO A 198 6.84 -14.26 10.01
CA PRO A 198 7.81 -13.28 9.53
C PRO A 198 7.15 -12.11 8.81
N LEU A 199 7.50 -10.89 9.21
CA LEU A 199 7.15 -9.64 8.55
C LEU A 199 8.32 -9.20 7.70
N ASN A 200 8.14 -9.24 6.39
CA ASN A 200 9.12 -8.65 5.50
C ASN A 200 9.08 -7.11 5.66
N THR A 201 10.22 -6.48 5.94
CA THR A 201 10.36 -5.02 6.07
C THR A 201 10.09 -4.29 4.76
N ASN A 202 10.35 -4.95 3.63
CA ASN A 202 9.94 -4.47 2.31
C ASN A 202 8.47 -4.81 2.02
N GLY A 203 7.79 -5.58 2.87
CA GLY A 203 6.40 -6.02 2.70
C GLY A 203 6.21 -7.10 1.62
N ILE A 204 7.28 -7.62 1.00
CA ILE A 204 7.17 -8.18 -0.36
C ILE A 204 7.81 -9.58 -0.59
N SER A 205 8.45 -10.21 0.41
CA SER A 205 8.96 -11.58 0.21
C SER A 205 8.86 -12.54 1.40
N LEU A 206 8.29 -13.74 1.17
CA LEU A 206 8.37 -14.89 2.07
C LEU A 206 9.75 -15.57 2.11
N LYS A 207 10.69 -15.19 1.23
CA LYS A 207 12.10 -15.49 1.50
C LYS A 207 12.51 -14.56 2.62
N VAL A 208 12.55 -15.13 3.82
CA VAL A 208 13.17 -14.54 5.00
C VAL A 208 14.60 -14.21 4.58
N ASN A 209 14.90 -12.92 4.42
CA ASN A 209 16.29 -12.53 4.42
C ASN A 209 16.81 -12.88 5.82
N PRO A 210 17.96 -13.54 6.00
CA PRO A 210 18.47 -13.89 7.34
C PRO A 210 18.56 -12.68 8.29
N GLU A 211 18.57 -11.47 7.72
CA GLU A 211 18.63 -10.19 8.43
C GLU A 211 17.25 -9.60 8.77
N ASP A 212 16.15 -10.06 8.15
CA ASP A 212 14.80 -9.58 8.44
C ASP A 212 14.27 -10.24 9.72
N LYS A 213 14.60 -9.61 10.85
CA LYS A 213 14.30 -10.08 12.21
C LYS A 213 12.87 -9.76 12.71
N ASN A 214 12.06 -9.06 11.93
CA ASN A 214 10.74 -8.61 12.40
C ASN A 214 9.68 -9.71 12.23
N LEU A 215 9.00 -10.08 13.31
CA LEU A 215 7.96 -11.11 13.35
C LEU A 215 6.65 -10.53 13.89
N LEU A 216 5.53 -10.87 13.26
CA LEU A 216 4.18 -10.64 13.76
C LEU A 216 3.83 -11.75 14.75
N ALA A 217 3.52 -11.38 15.99
CA ALA A 217 2.96 -12.27 16.98
C ALA A 217 1.42 -12.24 16.90
N LEU A 218 0.84 -13.41 16.67
CA LEU A 218 -0.60 -13.61 16.57
C LEU A 218 -1.08 -14.52 17.70
N ALA A 219 -2.21 -14.21 18.30
CA ALA A 219 -2.84 -15.13 19.26
C ALA A 219 -3.35 -16.40 18.53
N PRO A 220 -3.79 -17.45 19.25
CA PRO A 220 -4.27 -18.68 18.63
C PRO A 220 -5.49 -18.50 17.71
N ASP A 221 -6.26 -17.42 17.90
CA ASP A 221 -7.39 -17.02 17.04
C ASP A 221 -6.98 -16.12 15.86
N PHE A 222 -5.68 -15.93 15.66
CA PHE A 222 -5.06 -15.05 14.67
C PHE A 222 -5.26 -13.55 14.91
N SER A 223 -5.72 -13.12 16.08
CA SER A 223 -5.71 -11.69 16.44
C SER A 223 -4.28 -11.17 16.58
N VAL A 224 -4.04 -9.92 16.14
CA VAL A 224 -2.72 -9.28 16.20
C VAL A 224 -2.39 -8.93 17.65
N MET A 225 -1.31 -9.49 18.19
CA MET A 225 -0.84 -9.18 19.54
C MET A 225 0.21 -8.06 19.51
N HIS A 226 1.32 -8.32 18.82
CA HIS A 226 2.49 -7.44 18.78
C HIS A 226 3.31 -7.68 17.50
N ILE A 227 4.25 -6.78 17.24
CA ILE A 227 5.42 -7.08 16.42
C ILE A 227 6.62 -7.24 17.35
N VAL A 228 7.47 -8.21 17.06
CA VAL A 228 8.75 -8.42 17.78
C VAL A 228 9.91 -8.42 16.79
N ILE A 229 11.06 -7.99 17.26
CA ILE A 229 12.35 -8.20 16.61
C ILE A 229 12.97 -9.43 17.26
N GLU A 230 13.34 -10.42 16.46
CA GLU A 230 14.14 -11.56 16.90
C GLU A 230 15.62 -11.17 16.93
N ASP A 231 16.17 -10.98 18.12
CA ASP A 231 17.59 -10.72 18.30
C ASP A 231 18.27 -11.91 18.99
N GLU A 232 19.10 -12.61 18.22
CA GLU A 232 19.71 -13.89 18.57
C GLU A 232 18.66 -14.97 18.89
N LYS A 233 18.21 -15.01 20.15
CA LYS A 233 17.18 -15.93 20.66
C LYS A 233 16.13 -15.23 21.52
N ASN A 234 16.23 -13.91 21.63
CA ASN A 234 15.33 -13.08 22.40
C ASN A 234 14.31 -12.43 21.46
N LEU A 235 13.07 -12.33 21.93
CA LEU A 235 12.01 -11.62 21.23
C LEU A 235 11.83 -10.26 21.90
N ILE A 236 12.15 -9.19 21.18
CA ILE A 236 12.06 -7.82 21.67
C ILE A 236 10.79 -7.18 21.10
N PRO A 237 9.78 -6.84 21.92
CA PRO A 237 8.54 -6.24 21.41
C PRO A 237 8.80 -4.84 20.86
N CYS A 238 8.21 -4.56 19.70
CA CYS A 238 8.20 -3.25 19.08
C CYS A 238 7.21 -2.31 19.79
N GLU A 239 7.47 -1.01 19.67
CA GLU A 239 6.66 0.02 20.32
C GLU A 239 5.35 0.23 19.57
N LYS A 240 4.22 0.21 20.29
CA LYS A 240 2.93 0.56 19.72
C LYS A 240 2.78 2.08 19.73
N VAL A 241 2.54 2.68 18.57
CA VAL A 241 2.50 4.14 18.43
C VAL A 241 1.25 4.61 17.70
N VAL A 242 0.97 5.90 17.86
CA VAL A 242 -0.02 6.64 17.08
C VAL A 242 0.72 7.68 16.26
N VAL A 243 0.72 7.54 14.94
CA VAL A 243 1.37 8.51 14.04
C VAL A 243 0.30 9.46 13.50
N PRO A 244 0.52 10.79 13.57
CA PRO A 244 -0.28 11.75 12.81
C PRO A 244 -0.31 11.31 11.35
N GLY A 245 -1.48 11.25 10.73
CA GLY A 245 -1.66 10.64 9.41
C GLY A 245 -1.01 11.42 8.28
N ASP A 246 0.32 11.46 8.19
CA ASP A 246 1.04 12.05 7.08
C ASP A 246 1.53 10.95 6.14
N ARG A 247 0.88 10.88 4.96
CA ARG A 247 1.15 10.01 3.80
C ARG A 247 0.53 8.59 3.83
N ASP A 248 0.13 8.13 2.65
CA ASP A 248 -0.66 6.91 2.35
C ASP A 248 0.12 5.58 2.42
N ARG A 249 1.32 5.54 3.02
CA ARG A 249 2.14 4.30 3.01
C ARG A 249 1.78 3.37 4.17
N ASN A 250 1.41 2.12 3.88
CA ASN A 250 1.13 1.10 4.90
C ASN A 250 2.37 0.62 5.66
N ILE A 251 3.55 0.84 5.07
CA ILE A 251 4.86 0.64 5.68
C ILE A 251 5.74 1.80 5.18
N TYR A 252 6.38 2.53 6.09
CA TYR A 252 7.40 3.50 5.71
C TYR A 252 8.56 3.43 6.69
N ARG A 253 9.75 3.70 6.15
CA ARG A 253 10.92 4.00 6.96
C ARG A 253 10.78 5.43 7.46
N ILE A 254 10.73 5.60 8.76
CA ILE A 254 10.95 6.86 9.45
C ILE A 254 12.44 7.10 9.32
N THR A 255 12.86 7.84 8.30
CA THR A 255 14.20 8.43 8.35
C THR A 255 14.21 9.32 9.57
N SER A 256 15.05 8.98 10.56
CA SER A 256 15.34 9.85 11.68
C SER A 256 16.16 11.04 11.17
N ASP A 257 15.56 11.85 10.30
CA ASP A 257 15.92 13.25 10.23
C ASP A 257 15.41 13.82 11.54
N ILE A 258 16.27 13.71 12.56
CA ILE A 258 16.09 14.35 13.85
C ILE A 258 15.94 15.83 13.51
N PHE A 259 14.69 16.30 13.43
CA PHE A 259 14.39 17.71 13.61
C PHE A 259 14.95 18.04 14.97
N SER A 260 16.12 18.68 14.97
CA SER A 260 16.74 19.22 16.17
C SER A 260 15.67 20.01 16.91
N HIS A 261 15.56 19.83 18.23
CA HIS A 261 14.66 20.62 19.07
C HIS A 261 14.82 22.16 18.86
N LYS A 262 15.91 22.61 18.23
CA LYS A 262 16.10 24.00 17.77
C LYS A 262 15.14 24.46 16.68
N GLU A 263 14.65 23.60 15.79
CA GLU A 263 13.74 24.01 14.70
C GLU A 263 12.29 24.16 15.18
N LEU A 264 11.86 23.37 16.17
CA LEU A 264 10.55 23.53 16.79
C LEU A 264 10.45 24.84 17.60
N ALA A 265 11.53 25.29 18.23
CA ALA A 265 11.56 26.54 19.00
C ALA A 265 11.43 27.82 18.13
N LEU A 266 11.74 27.76 16.83
CA LEU A 266 11.61 28.90 15.92
C LEU A 266 10.16 29.09 15.40
N SER A 267 9.34 28.04 15.45
CA SER A 267 7.94 28.09 14.98
C SER A 267 6.92 28.59 16.03
N THR A 268 7.28 28.62 17.32
CA THR A 268 6.40 29.10 18.40
C THR A 268 6.55 30.60 18.73
N GLY A 269 7.34 31.33 17.94
CA GLY A 269 7.71 32.71 18.21
C GLY A 269 6.85 33.81 17.58
N ILE A 270 5.57 33.60 17.22
CA ILE A 270 4.73 34.71 16.71
C ILE A 270 3.27 34.63 17.24
N VAL A 271 2.90 35.68 17.99
CA VAL A 271 1.56 36.12 18.47
C VAL A 271 1.01 35.51 19.76
N SER A 272 1.50 36.00 20.91
CA SER A 272 0.67 36.19 22.11
C SER A 272 0.37 37.69 22.30
N LYS A 273 -0.75 38.16 21.71
CA LYS A 273 -1.33 39.48 22.03
C LYS A 273 -2.08 39.38 23.36
N LYS A 274 -1.52 39.97 24.42
CA LYS A 274 -2.21 40.27 25.69
C LYS A 274 -3.45 41.12 25.43
N ARG A 275 -4.64 40.60 25.74
CA ARG A 275 -5.82 41.43 26.06
C ARG A 275 -5.80 41.73 27.55
N LYS A 276 -5.63 43.00 27.92
CA LYS A 276 -5.97 43.52 29.25
C LYS A 276 -7.50 43.59 29.34
N PHE A 277 -8.09 42.89 30.29
CA PHE A 277 -9.45 43.19 30.76
C PHE A 277 -9.34 44.06 32.01
N PHE A 278 -9.97 45.22 31.95
CA PHE A 278 -10.30 46.05 33.11
C PHE A 278 -11.44 45.38 33.88
N SER A 279 -11.26 45.19 35.18
CA SER A 279 -12.33 44.86 36.12
C SER A 279 -12.88 46.15 36.71
N TYR A 280 -14.17 46.41 36.47
CA TYR A 280 -15.03 47.21 37.34
C TYR A 280 -16.25 46.35 37.66
N LEU A 281 -16.47 46.04 38.94
CA LEU A 281 -17.73 46.29 39.67
C LEU A 281 -17.72 45.55 41.02
N THR A 282 -17.97 46.38 42.06
CA THR A 282 -18.45 46.13 43.43
C THR A 282 -17.64 45.22 44.34
#